data_AF-A0ABD1DWX6-F1
#
_entry.id   AF-A0ABD1DWX6-F1
#
_cell.length_a   1.000
_cell.length_b   1.000
_cell.length_c   1.000
_cell.angle_alpha   90.00
_cell.angle_beta   90.00
_cell.angle_gamma   90.00
#
_symmetry.space_group_name_H-M   'P 1'
#
loop_
_entity.id
_entity.type
_entity.pdbx_description
1 polymer ?
#
loop_
_entity_poly.entity_id
_entity_poly.type
_entity_poly.pdbx_seq_one_letter_code
_entity_poly.pdbx_strand_id
1 'polypeptide(L)'
;MSLANFWRRHCVVIIFPTLSIGSIAADYSYTQRLESSTMMFGLTRQYLLAIVPLAGYGFGWFLDNKETERMTMFRDKSALYGRVLKEGEKPSWP
;
A
#
# COMPACT_ATOMS: atom_id res chain seq x y z
N MET A 1 52.09 -25.83 -4.25
CA MET A 1 50.74 -26.18 -4.75
C MET A 1 50.59 -25.56 -6.14
N SER A 2 50.42 -26.36 -7.20
CA SER A 2 50.38 -25.82 -8.58
C SER A 2 49.13 -24.99 -8.83
N LEU A 3 49.27 -23.88 -9.56
CA LEU A 3 48.19 -22.94 -9.92
C LEU A 3 47.01 -23.66 -10.59
N ALA A 4 47.29 -24.67 -11.43
CA ALA A 4 46.28 -25.48 -12.09
C ALA A 4 45.42 -26.29 -11.11
N ASN A 5 46.01 -26.77 -10.01
CA ASN A 5 45.30 -27.51 -8.97
C ASN A 5 44.46 -26.59 -8.07
N PHE A 6 44.92 -25.36 -7.85
CA PHE A 6 44.14 -24.34 -7.15
C PHE A 6 42.90 -23.92 -7.95
N TRP A 7 43.09 -23.63 -9.24
CA TRP A 7 42.01 -23.26 -10.16
C TRP A 7 40.93 -24.35 -10.24
N ARG A 8 41.33 -25.61 -10.41
CA ARG A 8 40.39 -26.74 -10.50
C ARG A 8 39.54 -26.93 -9.23
N ARG A 9 40.03 -26.49 -8.07
CA ARG A 9 39.34 -26.63 -6.77
C ARG A 9 38.42 -25.45 -6.44
N HIS A 10 38.79 -24.23 -6.85
CA HIS A 10 38.11 -23.01 -6.39
C HIS A 10 37.41 -22.22 -7.50
N CYS A 11 37.53 -22.63 -8.77
CA CYS A 11 36.91 -21.91 -9.88
C CYS A 11 35.39 -21.72 -9.70
N VAL A 12 34.66 -22.74 -9.25
CA VAL A 12 33.21 -22.65 -9.02
C VAL A 12 32.87 -21.64 -7.93
N VAL A 13 33.63 -21.63 -6.83
CA VAL A 13 33.42 -20.74 -5.68
C VAL A 13 33.74 -19.29 -6.01
N ILE A 14 34.62 -19.03 -6.99
CA ILE A 14 34.96 -17.68 -7.45
C ILE A 14 34.00 -17.22 -8.56
N ILE A 15 33.70 -18.10 -9.52
CA ILE A 15 32.90 -17.75 -10.69
C ILE A 15 31.43 -17.56 -10.31
N PHE A 16 30.86 -18.39 -9.42
CA PHE A 16 29.44 -18.30 -9.11
C PHE A 16 29.03 -16.98 -8.43
N PRO A 17 29.73 -16.48 -7.39
CA PRO A 17 29.44 -15.17 -6.80
C PRO A 17 29.69 -14.01 -7.76
N THR A 18 30.75 -14.09 -8.58
CA THR A 18 31.06 -13.02 -9.54
C THR A 18 30.05 -12.95 -10.68
N LEU A 19 29.56 -14.09 -11.17
CA LEU A 19 28.48 -14.14 -12.16
C LEU A 19 27.15 -13.65 -11.58
N SER A 20 26.81 -14.06 -10.36
CA SER A 20 25.56 -13.63 -9.71
C SER A 20 25.57 -12.12 -9.43
N ILE A 21 26.63 -11.58 -8.83
CA ILE A 21 26.77 -10.13 -8.62
C ILE A 21 26.81 -9.39 -9.96
N GLY A 22 27.53 -9.91 -10.96
CA GLY A 22 27.59 -9.33 -12.30
C GLY A 22 26.24 -9.29 -13.01
N SER A 23 25.43 -10.34 -12.88
CA SER A 23 24.06 -10.39 -13.44
C SER A 23 23.14 -9.36 -12.78
N ILE A 24 23.21 -9.21 -11.45
CA ILE A 24 22.45 -8.20 -10.70
C ILE A 24 22.91 -6.79 -11.10
N ALA A 25 24.21 -6.58 -11.27
CA ALA A 25 24.77 -5.29 -11.69
C ALA A 25 24.37 -4.91 -13.13
N ALA A 26 24.34 -5.88 -14.04
CA ALA A 26 23.89 -5.66 -15.42
C ALA A 26 22.40 -5.26 -15.46
N ASP A 27 21.59 -5.87 -14.61
CA ASP A 27 20.15 -5.60 -14.49
C ASP A 27 19.84 -4.26 -13.77
N TYR A 28 20.81 -3.71 -13.04
CA TYR A 28 20.67 -2.45 -12.29
C TYR A 28 20.36 -1.23 -13.20
N SER A 29 20.72 -1.30 -14.47
CA SER A 29 20.39 -0.25 -15.44
C SER A 29 18.87 -0.19 -15.75
N TYR A 30 18.18 -1.34 -15.71
CA TYR A 30 16.74 -1.42 -15.89
C TYR A 30 15.98 -0.92 -14.66
N THR A 31 16.46 -1.25 -13.46
CA THR A 31 15.86 -0.77 -12.22
C THR A 31 15.95 0.75 -12.10
N GLN A 32 17.10 1.35 -12.47
CA GLN A 32 17.22 2.81 -12.51
C GLN A 32 16.31 3.48 -13.55
N ARG A 33 16.12 2.85 -14.71
CA ARG A 33 15.19 3.35 -15.74
C ARG A 33 13.74 3.30 -15.25
N LEU A 34 13.36 2.25 -14.53
CA LEU A 34 12.05 2.13 -13.90
C LEU A 34 11.87 3.20 -12.80
N GLU A 35 12.86 3.38 -11.92
CA GLU A 35 12.84 4.43 -10.90
C GLU A 35 12.70 5.83 -11.53
N SER A 36 13.44 6.09 -12.61
CA SER A 36 13.34 7.33 -13.40
C SER A 36 11.93 7.52 -13.99
N SER A 37 11.30 6.43 -14.43
CA SER A 37 9.94 6.44 -14.97
C SER A 37 8.88 6.67 -13.86
N THR A 38 9.08 6.13 -12.66
CA THR A 38 8.25 6.50 -11.48
C THR A 38 8.46 7.95 -11.04
N MET A 39 9.68 8.50 -11.16
CA MET A 39 9.93 9.93 -10.94
C MET A 39 9.26 10.82 -11.99
N MET A 40 9.12 10.36 -13.24
CA MET A 40 8.38 11.07 -14.30
C MET A 40 6.90 11.29 -13.96
N PHE A 41 6.30 10.43 -13.13
CA PHE A 41 4.93 10.61 -12.64
C PHE A 41 4.82 11.51 -11.39
N GLY A 42 5.90 12.16 -10.96
CA GLY A 42 5.92 13.12 -9.84
C GLY A 42 5.53 12.55 -8.47
N LEU A 43 5.27 11.24 -8.39
CA LEU A 43 4.85 10.57 -7.18
C LEU A 43 6.07 10.12 -6.39
N THR A 44 6.72 11.08 -5.75
CA THR A 44 7.85 10.81 -4.84
C THR A 44 7.39 9.84 -3.74
N ARG A 45 8.25 8.89 -3.33
CA ARG A 45 7.96 7.90 -2.28
C ARG A 45 7.39 8.52 -0.99
N GLN A 46 7.74 9.76 -0.72
CA GLN A 46 7.22 10.56 0.40
C GLN A 46 5.74 10.90 0.27
N TYR A 47 5.25 11.19 -0.94
CA TYR A 47 3.82 11.45 -1.18
C TYR A 47 2.98 10.19 -1.05
N LEU A 48 3.52 9.02 -1.43
CA LEU A 48 2.84 7.74 -1.19
C LEU A 48 2.58 7.50 0.30
N LEU A 49 3.55 7.83 1.17
CA LEU A 49 3.39 7.71 2.62
C LEU A 49 2.29 8.64 3.17
N ALA A 50 2.00 9.77 2.54
CA ALA A 50 0.92 10.67 2.93
C ALA A 50 -0.43 10.28 2.31
N ILE A 51 -0.44 9.83 1.06
CA ILE A 51 -1.66 9.48 0.31
C ILE A 51 -2.31 8.23 0.90
N VAL A 52 -1.52 7.22 1.28
CA VAL A 52 -2.05 5.95 1.82
C VAL A 52 -2.91 6.16 3.09
N PRO A 53 -2.46 6.85 4.14
CA PRO A 53 -3.28 7.08 5.32
C PRO A 53 -4.47 8.02 5.04
N LEU A 54 -4.33 9.02 4.17
CA LEU A 54 -5.46 9.89 3.78
C LEU A 54 -6.55 9.11 3.04
N ALA A 55 -6.17 8.26 2.09
CA ALA A 55 -7.10 7.39 1.37
C ALA A 55 -7.75 6.38 2.32
N GLY A 56 -6.97 5.78 3.22
CA GLY A 56 -7.47 4.86 4.25
C GLY A 56 -8.49 5.54 5.18
N TYR A 57 -8.22 6.77 5.62
CA TYR A 57 -9.16 7.55 6.43
C TYR A 57 -10.45 7.85 5.67
N GLY A 58 -10.36 8.38 4.45
CA GLY A 58 -11.54 8.70 3.64
C GLY A 58 -12.39 7.46 3.34
N PHE A 59 -11.74 6.34 3.04
CA PHE A 59 -12.42 5.08 2.78
C PHE A 59 -13.05 4.47 4.04
N GLY A 60 -12.34 4.51 5.17
CA GLY A 60 -12.87 4.08 6.47
C GLY A 60 -14.09 4.90 6.89
N TRP A 61 -14.01 6.22 6.80
CA TRP A 61 -15.13 7.12 7.08
C TRP A 61 -16.35 6.85 6.19
N PHE A 62 -16.12 6.57 4.90
CA PHE A 62 -17.18 6.19 3.98
C PHE A 62 -17.88 4.88 4.39
N LEU A 63 -17.11 3.86 4.79
CA LEU A 63 -17.66 2.59 5.25
C LEU A 63 -18.46 2.75 6.56
N ASP A 64 -17.96 3.53 7.50
CA ASP A 64 -18.63 3.80 8.78
C ASP A 64 -19.98 4.51 8.56
N ASN A 65 -20.03 5.46 7.63
CA ASN A 65 -21.29 6.11 7.26
C ASN A 65 -22.29 5.11 6.66
N LYS A 66 -21.83 4.19 5.81
CA LYS A 66 -22.69 3.14 5.23
C LYS A 66 -23.23 2.17 6.27
N GLU A 67 -22.42 1.82 7.26
CA GLU A 67 -22.87 1.03 8.40
C GLU A 67 -23.88 1.80 9.27
N THR A 68 -23.66 3.09 9.48
CA THR A 68 -24.60 3.95 10.21
C THR A 68 -25.96 4.03 9.52
N GLU A 69 -25.98 4.17 8.18
CA GLU A 69 -27.21 4.11 7.37
C GLU A 69 -27.96 2.77 7.57
N ARG A 70 -27.24 1.66 7.72
CA ARG A 70 -27.82 0.33 7.97
C ARG A 70 -28.40 0.19 9.39
N MET A 71 -27.85 0.91 10.36
CA MET A 71 -28.28 0.87 11.78
C MET A 71 -29.45 1.81 12.11
N THR A 72 -30.28 2.16 11.12
CA THR A 72 -31.40 3.12 11.29
C THR A 72 -32.71 2.49 11.78
N MET A 73 -32.79 1.17 11.96
CA MET A 73 -34.03 0.47 12.31
C MET A 73 -34.67 0.95 13.63
N PHE A 74 -33.83 1.26 14.63
CA PHE A 74 -34.24 1.70 15.98
C PHE A 74 -34.18 3.22 16.18
N ARG A 75 -33.98 3.97 15.09
CA ARG A 75 -33.95 5.43 15.12
C ARG A 75 -35.30 5.98 15.57
N ASP A 76 -35.26 6.98 16.46
CA ASP A 76 -36.44 7.67 17.01
C ASP A 76 -37.47 6.73 17.68
N LYS A 77 -37.03 5.55 18.14
CA LYS A 77 -37.87 4.53 18.81
C LYS A 77 -37.42 4.16 20.21
N SER A 78 -36.35 4.77 20.73
CA SER A 78 -35.84 4.48 22.07
C SER A 78 -36.74 5.10 23.15
N ALA A 79 -36.71 4.56 24.38
CA ALA A 79 -37.52 5.10 25.47
C ALA A 79 -37.18 6.56 25.83
N LEU A 80 -35.94 7.00 25.58
CA LEU A 80 -35.48 8.36 25.92
C LEU A 80 -35.70 9.37 24.79
N TYR A 81 -35.56 8.95 23.53
CA TYR A 81 -35.59 9.83 22.35
C TYR A 81 -36.72 9.51 21.36
N GLY A 82 -37.64 8.61 21.73
CA GLY A 82 -38.79 8.26 20.90
C GLY A 82 -39.73 9.44 20.74
N ARG A 83 -39.95 9.89 19.50
CA ARG A 83 -40.83 11.02 19.19
C ARG A 83 -41.53 10.86 17.85
N VAL A 84 -42.69 11.52 17.70
CA VAL A 84 -43.39 11.66 16.42
C VAL A 84 -42.75 12.81 15.65
N LEU A 85 -42.21 12.52 14.46
CA LEU A 85 -41.66 13.53 13.56
C LEU A 85 -42.79 14.33 12.90
N LYS A 86 -42.58 15.64 12.74
CA LYS A 86 -43.49 16.48 11.93
C LYS A 86 -43.36 16.11 10.45
N GLU A 87 -44.40 16.39 9.67
CA GLU A 87 -44.36 16.18 8.22
C GLU A 87 -43.19 16.96 7.60
N GLY A 88 -42.28 16.24 6.93
CA GLY A 88 -41.07 16.80 6.31
C GLY A 88 -39.86 16.97 7.24
N GLU A 89 -39.96 16.66 8.54
CA GLU A 89 -38.82 16.73 9.46
C GLU A 89 -37.82 15.60 9.18
N LYS A 90 -36.53 15.96 9.08
CA LYS A 90 -35.47 14.97 8.91
C LYS A 90 -35.33 14.13 10.19
N PRO A 91 -34.97 12.84 10.05
CA PRO A 91 -34.70 11.98 11.20
C PRO A 91 -33.54 12.53 12.06
N SER A 92 -33.43 12.05 13.30
CA SER A 92 -32.41 12.55 14.24
C SER A 92 -30.97 12.26 13.81
N TRP A 93 -30.72 11.15 13.10
CA TRP A 93 -29.40 10.79 12.56
C TRP A 93 -29.49 9.70 11.46
N PRO A 94 -28.44 9.47 10.65
CA PRO A 94 -27.31 10.38 10.46
C PRO A 94 -27.79 11.76 10.01
#